data_AF-A0A7V5IFU4-F1
#
_entry.id   AF-A0A7V5IFU4-F1
#
_cell.length_a   1.000
_cell.length_b   1.000
_cell.length_c   1.000
_cell.angle_alpha   90.00
_cell.angle_beta   90.00
_cell.angle_gamma   90.00
#
_symmetry.space_group_name_H-M   'P 1'
#
loop_
_entity.id
_entity.type
_entity.pdbx_description
1 polymer ?
#
loop_
_entity_poly.entity_id
_entity_poly.type
_entity_poly.pdbx_seq_one_letter_code
_entity_poly.pdbx_strand_id
1 'polypeptide(L)' 'LKYDAQNRSVISGIKRVSKPGLRVYVKSKKIVPVLNGFGISIISTPQGIMTDKEAKRLNVGGEVICSVW' A
#
# COMPACT_ATOMS: atom_id res chain seq x y z
N LEU A 1 -9.87 -4.55 15.36
CA LEU A 1 -8.78 -5.51 15.06
C LEU A 1 -9.42 -6.83 14.69
N LYS A 2 -8.82 -7.59 13.76
CA LYS A 2 -9.37 -8.88 13.30
C LYS A 2 -8.38 -9.99 13.66
N TYR A 3 -8.90 -11.07 14.22
CA TYR A 3 -8.14 -12.25 14.62
C TYR A 3 -8.71 -13.49 13.92
N ASP A 4 -7.88 -14.51 13.71
CA ASP A 4 -8.30 -15.81 13.19
C ASP A 4 -8.92 -16.69 14.29
N ALA A 5 -9.33 -17.92 13.93
CA ALA A 5 -9.91 -18.87 14.87
C ALA A 5 -8.92 -19.35 15.96
N GLN A 6 -7.61 -19.18 15.75
CA GLN A 6 -6.55 -19.46 16.71
C GLN A 6 -6.10 -18.20 17.47
N ASN A 7 -6.87 -17.12 17.41
CA ASN A 7 -6.61 -15.84 18.06
C ASN A 7 -5.32 -15.12 17.61
N ARG A 8 -4.85 -15.40 16.38
CA ARG A 8 -3.70 -14.71 15.77
C ARG A 8 -4.15 -13.48 15.00
N SER A 9 -3.35 -12.42 15.02
CA SER A 9 -3.63 -11.20 14.27
C SER A 9 -3.63 -11.49 12.76
N VAL A 10 -4.65 -11.00 12.05
CA VAL A 10 -4.72 -11.11 10.58
C VAL A 10 -3.76 -10.14 9.89
N ILE A 11 -3.37 -9.07 10.57
CA ILE A 11 -2.35 -8.12 10.08
C ILE A 11 -1.03 -8.49 10.74
N SER A 12 -0.04 -8.86 9.94
CA SER A 12 1.30 -9.20 10.40
C SER A 12 2.13 -7.94 10.69
N GLY A 13 1.91 -6.86 9.95
CA GLY A 13 2.68 -5.64 10.05
C GLY A 13 2.09 -4.46 9.26
N ILE A 14 2.40 -3.26 9.74
CA ILE A 14 2.13 -2.00 9.05
C ILE A 14 3.39 -1.14 9.06
N LYS A 15 3.73 -0.58 7.90
CA LYS A 15 4.88 0.32 7.76
C LYS A 15 4.50 1.58 7.01
N ARG A 16 4.69 2.73 7.63
CA ARG A 16 4.56 4.03 6.97
C ARG A 16 5.76 4.27 6.05
N VAL A 17 5.49 4.48 4.77
CA VAL A 17 6.50 4.67 3.73
C VAL A 17 6.76 6.16 3.54
N SER A 18 5.73 6.94 3.21
CA SER A 18 5.85 8.39 3.12
C SER A 18 5.74 9.06 4.49
N LYS A 19 6.77 9.82 4.86
CA LYS A 19 6.88 10.51 6.16
C LYS A 19 7.11 12.01 5.93
N PRO A 20 6.70 12.89 6.86
CA PRO A 20 7.16 14.27 6.87
C PRO A 20 8.70 14.31 6.84
N GLY A 21 9.29 15.07 5.92
CA GLY A 21 10.73 15.10 5.66
C GLY A 21 11.20 14.22 4.50
N LEU A 22 10.50 13.12 4.18
CA LEU A 22 10.77 12.32 2.99
C LEU A 22 9.47 11.76 2.42
N ARG A 23 8.94 12.47 1.42
CA ARG A 23 7.74 12.05 0.69
C ARG A 23 8.11 11.08 -0.42
N VAL A 24 7.40 9.97 -0.50
CA VAL A 24 7.67 8.90 -1.48
C VAL A 24 6.54 8.89 -2.50
N TYR A 25 6.88 9.23 -3.74
CA TYR A 25 5.95 9.21 -4.87
C TYR A 25 6.37 8.17 -5.90
N VAL A 26 5.39 7.51 -6.51
CA VAL A 26 5.60 6.50 -7.54
C VAL A 26 4.73 6.77 -8.75
N LYS A 27 5.31 6.58 -9.94
CA LYS A 27 4.55 6.54 -11.19
C LYS A 27 3.84 5.19 -11.31
N SER A 28 2.71 5.15 -12.01
CA SER A 28 1.90 3.93 -12.22
C SER A 28 2.73 2.69 -12.62
N LYS A 29 3.62 2.85 -13.61
CA LYS A 29 4.50 1.78 -14.11
C LYS A 29 5.58 1.32 -13.11
N LYS A 30 5.88 2.13 -12.09
CA LYS A 30 6.90 1.85 -11.08
C LYS A 30 6.29 1.38 -9.74
N ILE A 31 4.98 1.19 -9.67
CA ILE A 31 4.34 0.61 -8.50
C ILE A 31 4.86 -0.83 -8.33
N VAL A 32 5.55 -1.11 -7.23
CA VAL A 32 6.05 -2.45 -6.91
C VAL A 32 5.11 -3.14 -5.91
N PRO A 33 4.83 -4.44 -6.09
CA PRO A 33 4.00 -5.19 -5.14
C PRO A 33 4.74 -5.40 -3.82
N VAL A 34 4.01 -5.34 -2.70
CA VAL A 34 4.54 -5.61 -1.36
C VAL A 34 4.61 -7.12 -1.16
N LEU A 35 5.76 -7.62 -0.67
CA LEU A 35 5.98 -9.06 -0.45
C LEU A 35 5.51 -9.91 -1.63
N ASN A 36 5.94 -9.59 -2.86
CA ASN A 36 5.53 -10.30 -4.08
C ASN A 36 4.01 -10.41 -4.30
N GLY A 37 3.22 -9.49 -3.73
CA GLY A 37 1.76 -9.43 -3.90
C GLY A 37 0.96 -10.03 -2.74
N PHE A 38 1.62 -10.55 -1.70
CA PHE A 38 0.98 -10.99 -0.46
C PHE A 38 0.62 -9.83 0.47
N GLY A 39 1.26 -8.67 0.31
CA GLY A 39 0.89 -7.43 0.99
C GLY A 39 0.16 -6.45 0.09
N ILE A 40 -0.30 -5.35 0.68
CA ILE A 40 -0.98 -4.26 -0.02
C ILE A 40 -0.21 -2.95 0.25
N SER A 41 0.00 -2.16 -0.80
CA SER A 41 0.45 -0.77 -0.67
C SER A 41 -0.72 0.18 -0.85
N ILE A 42 -0.85 1.12 0.07
CA ILE A 42 -1.88 2.15 0.04
C ILE A 42 -1.28 3.40 -0.61
N ILE A 43 -1.89 3.82 -1.70
CA ILE A 43 -1.40 4.92 -2.54
C ILE A 43 -2.45 6.03 -2.60
N SER A 44 -2.03 7.26 -2.27
CA SER A 44 -2.83 8.46 -2.50
C SER A 44 -2.64 8.92 -3.93
N THR A 45 -3.71 8.90 -4.72
CA THR A 45 -3.71 9.33 -6.12
C THR A 45 -4.65 10.53 -6.30
N PRO A 46 -4.61 11.24 -7.44
CA PRO A 46 -5.56 12.31 -7.73
C PRO A 46 -7.03 11.87 -7.75
N GLN A 47 -7.29 10.58 -7.96
CA GLN A 47 -8.64 9.99 -8.00
C GLN A 47 -9.08 9.44 -6.63
N GLY A 48 -8.27 9.65 -5.58
CA GLY A 48 -8.51 9.14 -4.24
C GLY A 48 -7.45 8.14 -3.78
N ILE A 49 -7.67 7.59 -2.59
CA ILE A 49 -6.80 6.59 -1.99
C ILE A 49 -7.22 5.20 -2.49
N MET A 50 -6.26 4.45 -3.01
CA MET A 50 -6.51 3.12 -3.56
C MET A 50 -5.35 2.16 -3.32
N THR A 51 -5.59 0.88 -3.63
CA THR A 51 -4.56 -0.16 -3.55
C THR A 51 -3.57 -0.07 -4.70
N ASP A 52 -2.39 -0.64 -4.53
CA ASP A 52 -1.38 -0.77 -5.59
C ASP A 52 -1.89 -1.49 -6.84
N LYS A 53 -2.73 -2.51 -6.66
CA LYS A 53 -3.37 -3.25 -7.76
C LYS A 53 -4.32 -2.37 -8.56
N GLU A 54 -5.14 -1.58 -7.87
CA GLU A 54 -6.10 -0.68 -8.49
C GLU A 54 -5.41 0.52 -9.17
N ALA A 55 -4.41 1.11 -8.52
CA ALA A 55 -3.61 2.18 -9.11
C ALA A 55 -2.90 1.74 -10.40
N LYS A 56 -2.40 0.50 -10.43
CA LYS A 56 -1.86 -0.12 -11.66
C LYS A 56 -2.92 -0.28 -12.74
N ARG A 57 -4.09 -0.82 -12.39
CA ARG A 57 -5.20 -1.04 -13.32
C ARG A 57 -5.68 0.26 -13.97
N LEU A 58 -5.78 1.32 -13.17
CA LEU A 58 -6.18 2.66 -13.62
C LEU A 58 -5.01 3.46 -14.23
N ASN A 59 -3.80 2.90 -14.24
CA ASN A 59 -2.58 3.52 -14.73
C ASN A 59 -2.30 4.90 -14.10
N VAL A 60 -2.60 5.05 -12.81
CA VAL A 60 -2.37 6.27 -12.03
C VAL A 60 -1.21 6.10 -11.05
N GLY A 61 -0.42 7.16 -10.89
CA GLY A 61 0.63 7.27 -9.87
C GLY A 61 0.17 8.03 -8.65
N GLY A 62 1.02 8.12 -7.63
CA GLY A 62 0.66 8.79 -6.39
C GLY A 62 1.71 8.72 -5.28
N GLU A 63 1.33 9.20 -4.10
CA GLU A 63 2.13 9.10 -2.87
C GLU A 63 1.92 7.74 -2.22
N VAL A 64 3.00 7.02 -1.91
CA VAL A 64 2.91 5.74 -1.18
C VAL A 64 2.83 6.04 0.32
N ILE A 65 1.62 5.97 0.88
CA ILE A 65 1.39 6.32 2.28
C ILE A 65 2.01 5.25 3.19
N CYS A 66 1.57 4.01 3.02
CA CYS A 66 1.99 2.90 3.84
C CYS A 66 1.81 1.56 3.12
N SER A 67 2.44 0.54 3.67
CA SER A 67 2.32 -0.84 3.25
C SER A 67 1.85 -1.68 4.44
N VAL A 68 0.94 -2.61 4.18
CA VAL A 68 0.32 -3.50 5.15
C VAL A 68 0.48 -4.94 4.68
N TRP A 69 0.85 -5.85 5.58
CA TRP A 69 0.97 -7.29 5.33
C TRP A 69 0.76 -8.08 6.62
#